data_AF-A0A7C3FTA8-F1
#
_entry.id   AF-A0A7C3FTA8-F1
#
_cell.length_a   1.000
_cell.length_b   1.000
_cell.length_c   1.000
_cell.angle_alpha   90.00
_cell.angle_beta   90.00
_cell.angle_gamma   90.00
#
_symmetry.space_group_name_H-M   'P 1'
#
loop_
_entity.id
_entity.type
_entity.pdbx_description
1 polymer ?
#
loop_
_entity_poly.entity_id
_entity_poly.type
_entity_poly.pdbx_seq_one_letter_code
_entity_poly.pdbx_strand_id
1 'polypeptide(L)' 'MVICTHNAVSINPEKRIAVINQEKCIGCGLCVLACPQSMIDLILP' A
#
# COMPACT_ATOMS: atom_id res chain seq x y z
N MET A 1 -0.64 -3.70 -9.36
CA MET A 1 0.03 -3.94 -8.05
C MET A 1 -0.79 -5.00 -7.33
N VAL A 2 -0.36 -6.26 -7.38
CA VAL A 2 -1.15 -7.44 -6.96
C VAL A 2 -0.83 -7.87 -5.51
N ILE A 3 0.06 -7.14 -4.82
CA ILE A 3 0.55 -7.54 -3.49
C ILE A 3 -0.51 -7.42 -2.38
N CYS A 4 -1.50 -6.56 -2.56
CA CYS A 4 -2.56 -6.40 -1.58
C CYS A 4 -3.71 -7.37 -1.89
N THR A 5 -3.78 -8.45 -1.13
CA THR A 5 -4.87 -9.45 -1.21
C THR A 5 -6.25 -8.90 -0.79
N HIS A 6 -6.28 -7.71 -0.20
CA HIS A 6 -7.49 -7.02 0.26
C HIS A 6 -7.93 -5.88 -0.68
N ASN A 7 -7.26 -5.72 -1.83
CA ASN A 7 -7.51 -4.64 -2.79
C ASN A 7 -7.53 -3.23 -2.14
N ALA A 8 -6.73 -3.02 -1.10
CA ALA A 8 -6.60 -1.73 -0.41
C ALA A 8 -5.57 -0.81 -1.08
N VAL A 9 -4.71 -1.32 -1.97
CA VAL A 9 -3.65 -0.54 -2.63
C VAL A 9 -3.97 -0.36 -4.11
N SER A 10 -3.98 0.89 -4.57
CA SER A 10 -4.22 1.29 -5.96
C SER A 10 -3.16 2.29 -6.44
N ILE A 11 -2.97 2.46 -7.75
CA ILE A 11 -2.04 3.46 -8.30
C ILE A 11 -2.86 4.62 -8.90
N ASN A 12 -2.54 5.86 -8.50
CA ASN A 12 -3.01 7.05 -9.20
C ASN A 12 -2.24 7.15 -10.54
N PRO A 13 -2.91 7.04 -11.70
CA PRO A 13 -2.24 6.95 -12.99
C PRO A 13 -1.56 8.26 -13.43
N GLU A 14 -2.08 9.41 -13.01
CA GLU A 14 -1.54 10.72 -13.37
C GLU A 14 -0.25 11.03 -12.60
N LYS A 15 -0.26 10.75 -11.30
CA LYS A 15 0.88 11.04 -10.41
C LYS A 15 1.85 9.86 -10.29
N ARG A 16 1.45 8.66 -10.72
CA ARG A 16 2.15 7.38 -10.52
C ARG A 16 2.48 7.11 -9.05
N ILE A 17 1.55 7.47 -8.16
CA ILE A 17 1.67 7.32 -6.70
C ILE A 17 0.76 6.17 -6.25
N ALA A 18 1.27 5.30 -5.38
CA ALA A 18 0.44 4.31 -4.71
C ALA A 18 -0.43 4.97 -3.62
N VAL A 19 -1.72 4.66 -3.65
CA VAL A 19 -2.72 5.15 -2.70
C VAL A 19 -3.26 3.96 -1.93
N ILE A 20 -3.30 4.09 -0.61
CA ILE A 20 -3.81 3.06 0.30
C ILE A 20 -5.17 3.51 0.83
N ASN A 21 -6.21 2.72 0.59
CA ASN A 21 -7.50 2.88 1.25
C ASN A 21 -7.39 2.33 2.68
N GLN A 22 -7.40 3.23 3.67
CA GLN A 22 -7.24 2.86 5.08
C GLN A 22 -8.42 2.05 5.62
N GLU A 23 -9.64 2.26 5.11
CA GLU A 23 -10.83 1.52 5.55
C GLU A 23 -10.76 0.03 5.17
N LYS A 24 -10.08 -0.29 4.06
CA LYS A 24 -9.84 -1.67 3.61
C LYS A 24 -8.51 -2.24 4.10
N CYS A 25 -7.61 -1.41 4.59
CA CYS A 25 -6.28 -1.81 5.01
C CYS A 25 -6.35 -2.50 6.37
N ILE A 26 -5.93 -3.76 6.44
CA ILE A 26 -5.84 -4.51 7.70
C ILE A 26 -4.46 -4.43 8.37
N GLY A 27 -3.52 -3.65 7.80
CA GLY A 27 -2.17 -3.52 8.35
C GLY A 27 -1.26 -4.73 8.18
N CYS A 28 -1.43 -5.55 7.13
CA CYS A 28 -0.62 -6.77 6.94
C CYS A 28 0.87 -6.52 6.59
N GLY A 29 1.26 -5.29 6.26
CA GLY A 29 2.66 -4.91 5.99
C GLY A 29 3.26 -5.41 4.67
N LEU A 30 2.57 -6.22 3.88
CA LEU A 30 3.11 -6.77 2.62
C LEU A 30 3.50 -5.69 1.60
N CYS A 31 2.76 -4.57 1.55
CA CYS A 31 3.08 -3.45 0.68
C CYS A 31 4.37 -2.71 1.08
N VAL A 32 4.70 -2.67 2.38
CA VAL A 32 5.95 -2.09 2.91
C VAL A 32 7.13 -2.92 2.41
N LEU A 33 7.07 -4.24 2.62
CA LEU A 33 8.13 -5.17 2.22
C LEU A 33 8.34 -5.22 0.70
N ALA A 34 7.26 -5.10 -0.07
CA ALA A 34 7.33 -5.17 -1.52
C ALA A 34 7.79 -3.85 -2.17
N CYS A 35 7.82 -2.73 -1.45
CA CYS A 35 8.23 -1.45 -2.02
C CYS A 35 9.77 -1.39 -2.09
N PRO A 36 10.39 -1.45 -3.28
CA PRO A 36 11.85 -1.44 -3.40
C PRO A 36 12.46 -0.10 -2.96
N GLN A 37 11.65 0.94 -2.89
CA GLN A 37 12.05 2.27 -2.45
C GLN A 37 11.76 2.52 -0.97
N SER A 38 11.14 1.57 -0.27
CA SER A 38 10.74 1.71 1.14
C SER A 38 10.01 3.04 1.43
N MET A 39 9.10 3.44 0.54
CA MET A 39 8.35 4.71 0.62
C MET A 39 7.06 4.60 1.45
N ILE A 40 6.79 3.44 2.03
CA ILE A 40 5.55 3.14 2.75
C ILE A 40 5.97 2.72 4.15
N ASP A 41 5.48 3.43 5.16
CA ASP A 41 5.63 3.07 6.56
C ASP A 41 4.31 2.55 7.11
N LEU A 42 4.38 1.48 7.90
CA LEU A 42 3.25 0.96 8.65
C LEU A 42 3.33 1.48 10.08
N ILE A 43 2.54 2.49 10.40
CA ILE A 43 2.43 3.04 11.74
C ILE A 43 1.31 2.29 12.45
N LEU A 44 1.69 1.40 13.37
CA LEU A 44 0.74 0.80 14.31
C LEU A 44 0.49 1.81 15.45
N PRO A 45 -0.77 1.97 15.90
CA PRO A 45 -1.05 2.70 17.14
C PRO A 45 -0.48 1.98 18.37
#